data_AF-A0A9P4WHQ3-F1
#
_entry.id   AF-A0A9P4WHQ3-F1
#
_cell.length_a   1.000
_cell.length_b   1.000
_cell.length_c   1.000
_cell.angle_alpha   90.00
_cell.angle_beta   90.00
_cell.angle_gamma   90.00
#
_symmetry.space_group_name_H-M   'P 1'
#
loop_
_entity.id
_entity.type
_entity.pdbx_description
1 polymer ?
#
loop_
_entity_poly.entity_id
_entity_poly.type
_entity_poly.pdbx_seq_one_letter_code
_entity_poly.pdbx_strand_id
1 'polypeptide(L)'
;MPSLAELKRAARTALEWLWEWYWTQLDHAFGLAPSLPTFDMGTETSVTDRLHNIIKTYVKARKQEIKSKRRSDLCTSAATAWSTYTLRFTPGGTTLPPAATQNKLLELLVTDPASILPQDKKLGSTMSGAFLVWSLFLRLFCANSPTFFPALLALVVKEINERARCEEHREGLCEWAVHMLASREWREARGNAARSMREKVLGECMTELGTWNLRLAEGIVAALDDGEKDMWSAILDASRTGSGGSIVADVAAKSETKDTEDEMEVDLQAEEESVAEAVPAGKEGETKALTMVEVKEKIRGPQKVVGLWKPKPIGWLPDGWDEDAQ
;
A
#
# COMPACT_ATOMS: atom_id res chain seq x y z
N MET A 1 18.82 9.22 24.06
CA MET A 1 17.97 8.20 24.69
C MET A 1 16.79 8.91 25.34
N PRO A 2 15.54 8.48 25.13
CA PRO A 2 14.37 9.11 25.76
C PRO A 2 14.47 9.03 27.28
N SER A 3 13.86 10.00 27.97
CA SER A 3 13.91 10.05 29.42
C SER A 3 13.11 8.88 30.04
N LEU A 4 13.50 8.43 31.24
CA LEU A 4 12.78 7.38 31.97
C LEU A 4 11.30 7.74 32.18
N ALA A 5 11.01 9.04 32.36
CA ALA A 5 9.66 9.55 32.53
C ALA A 5 8.82 9.38 31.24
N GLU A 6 9.40 9.66 30.07
CA GLU A 6 8.73 9.45 28.79
C GLU A 6 8.48 7.96 28.51
N LEU A 7 9.44 7.10 28.84
CA LEU A 7 9.28 5.65 28.70
C LEU A 7 8.15 5.12 29.60
N LYS A 8 8.11 5.55 30.86
CA LYS A 8 7.03 5.19 31.80
C LYS A 8 5.66 5.67 31.33
N ARG A 9 5.59 6.89 30.78
CA ARG A 9 4.35 7.43 30.22
C ARG A 9 3.91 6.64 29.00
N ALA A 10 4.81 6.38 28.06
CA ALA A 10 4.53 5.61 26.85
C ALA A 10 4.07 4.18 27.18
N ALA A 11 4.72 3.52 28.16
CA ALA A 11 4.34 2.18 28.61
C ALA A 11 2.93 2.16 29.24
N ARG A 12 2.59 3.18 30.05
CA ARG A 12 1.22 3.30 30.62
C ARG A 12 0.19 3.51 29.53
N THR A 13 0.42 4.43 28.59
CA THR A 13 -0.50 4.67 27.48
C THR A 13 -0.66 3.44 26.59
N ALA A 14 0.43 2.68 26.36
CA ALA A 14 0.37 1.44 25.60
C ALA A 14 -0.42 0.35 26.33
N LEU A 15 -0.25 0.20 27.65
CA LEU A 15 -1.00 -0.76 28.46
C LEU A 15 -2.48 -0.40 28.57
N GLU A 16 -2.80 0.88 28.74
CA GLU A 16 -4.18 1.37 28.79
C GLU A 16 -4.89 1.15 27.45
N TRP A 17 -4.20 1.45 26.35
CA TRP A 17 -4.69 1.14 25.01
C TRP A 17 -4.89 -0.37 24.81
N LEU A 18 -3.93 -1.20 25.24
CA LEU A 18 -4.02 -2.66 25.12
C LEU A 18 -5.19 -3.21 25.95
N TRP A 19 -5.42 -2.64 27.13
CA TRP A 19 -6.50 -3.01 28.04
C TRP A 19 -7.87 -2.66 27.46
N GLU A 20 -8.09 -1.41 27.06
CA GLU A 20 -9.34 -0.98 26.42
C GLU A 20 -9.62 -1.78 25.14
N TRP A 21 -8.57 -2.00 24.34
CA TRP A 21 -8.66 -2.80 23.14
C TRP A 21 -8.99 -4.27 23.46
N TYR A 22 -8.33 -4.87 24.46
CA TYR A 22 -8.60 -6.26 24.86
C TYR A 22 -10.06 -6.46 25.28
N TRP A 23 -10.60 -5.60 26.15
CA TRP A 23 -11.98 -5.76 26.64
C TRP A 23 -13.03 -5.48 25.57
N THR A 24 -12.85 -4.43 24.77
CA THR A 24 -13.74 -4.18 23.62
C THR A 24 -13.73 -5.36 22.64
N GLN A 25 -12.58 -6.02 22.47
CA GLN A 25 -12.49 -7.20 21.63
C GLN A 25 -13.09 -8.46 22.26
N LEU A 26 -13.06 -8.62 23.59
CA LEU A 26 -13.75 -9.73 24.26
C LEU A 26 -15.27 -9.61 24.13
N ASP A 27 -15.83 -8.42 24.33
CA ASP A 27 -17.27 -8.17 24.14
C ASP A 27 -17.71 -8.54 22.71
N HIS A 28 -16.84 -8.29 21.74
CA HIS A 28 -17.04 -8.61 20.33
C HIS A 28 -16.82 -10.10 19.99
N ALA A 29 -15.86 -10.76 20.64
CA ALA A 29 -15.50 -12.16 20.41
C ALA A 29 -16.50 -13.14 21.05
N PHE A 30 -17.05 -12.79 22.22
CA PHE A 30 -18.02 -13.62 22.94
C PHE A 30 -19.49 -13.29 22.62
N GLY A 31 -19.74 -12.34 21.72
CA GLY A 31 -21.09 -12.08 21.22
C GLY A 31 -22.08 -11.64 22.31
N LEU A 32 -21.59 -11.03 23.40
CA LEU A 32 -22.44 -10.55 24.51
C LEU A 32 -23.31 -9.34 24.13
N ALA A 33 -23.30 -8.92 22.87
CA ALA A 33 -24.30 -8.00 22.34
C ALA A 33 -25.67 -8.71 22.35
N PRO A 34 -26.71 -8.16 23.01
CA PRO A 34 -28.01 -8.80 23.06
C PRO A 34 -28.73 -8.59 21.73
N SER A 35 -28.69 -9.61 20.86
CA SER A 35 -29.70 -9.76 19.81
C SER A 35 -30.00 -11.24 19.56
N LEU A 36 -31.29 -11.54 19.65
CA LEU A 36 -32.01 -12.82 19.56
C LEU A 36 -31.59 -13.81 18.46
N PRO A 37 -32.03 -15.08 18.57
CA PRO A 37 -31.44 -16.21 17.87
C PRO A 37 -32.07 -16.43 16.49
N THR A 38 -31.26 -16.73 15.50
CA THR A 38 -31.71 -17.53 14.35
C THR A 38 -30.58 -18.41 13.84
N PHE A 39 -30.79 -19.72 13.97
CA PHE A 39 -30.20 -20.77 13.16
C PHE A 39 -30.32 -20.38 11.68
N ASP A 40 -29.25 -20.39 10.89
CA ASP A 40 -29.43 -20.62 9.44
C ASP A 40 -28.13 -20.96 8.68
N MET A 41 -28.30 -21.65 7.56
CA MET A 41 -27.33 -21.94 6.49
C MET A 41 -26.82 -20.67 5.78
N GLY A 42 -26.30 -19.69 6.53
CA GLY A 42 -25.95 -18.34 6.08
C GLY A 42 -24.46 -17.98 6.28
N THR A 43 -23.55 -18.91 6.05
CA THR A 43 -22.11 -18.69 6.33
C THR A 43 -21.48 -17.66 5.39
N GLU A 44 -21.79 -17.67 4.09
CA GLU A 44 -21.17 -16.74 3.12
C GLU A 44 -21.70 -15.31 3.19
N THR A 45 -23.01 -15.13 3.36
CA THR A 45 -23.62 -13.81 3.60
C THR A 45 -23.09 -13.23 4.91
N SER A 46 -22.98 -14.04 5.96
CA SER A 46 -22.38 -13.60 7.23
C SER A 46 -20.91 -13.18 7.10
N VAL A 47 -20.09 -13.90 6.31
CA VAL A 47 -18.68 -13.52 6.07
C VAL A 47 -18.60 -12.19 5.33
N THR A 48 -19.40 -12.02 4.28
CA THR A 48 -19.44 -10.80 3.47
C THR A 48 -19.86 -9.60 4.30
N ASP A 49 -20.90 -9.72 5.13
CA ASP A 49 -21.38 -8.65 6.00
C ASP A 49 -20.35 -8.26 7.06
N ARG A 50 -19.66 -9.25 7.64
CA ARG A 50 -18.57 -9.00 8.59
C ARG A 50 -17.40 -8.26 7.92
N LEU A 51 -17.03 -8.64 6.70
CA LEU A 51 -15.98 -7.95 5.93
C LEU A 51 -16.39 -6.52 5.60
N HIS A 52 -17.63 -6.31 5.13
CA HIS A 52 -18.18 -4.97 4.93
C HIS A 52 -18.14 -4.11 6.19
N ASN A 53 -18.48 -4.68 7.34
CA ASN A 53 -18.43 -3.96 8.61
C ASN A 53 -16.99 -3.57 8.99
N ILE A 54 -16.01 -4.44 8.79
CA ILE A 54 -14.58 -4.11 9.01
C ILE A 54 -14.15 -2.98 8.08
N ILE A 55 -14.47 -3.09 6.78
CA ILE A 55 -14.15 -2.08 5.77
C ILE A 55 -14.78 -0.73 6.12
N LYS A 56 -16.07 -0.70 6.43
CA LYS A 56 -16.81 0.53 6.76
C LYS A 56 -16.24 1.19 8.02
N THR A 57 -15.93 0.39 9.04
CA THR A 57 -15.32 0.87 10.29
C THR A 57 -13.93 1.45 10.03
N TYR A 58 -13.11 0.76 9.23
CA TYR A 58 -11.81 1.25 8.78
C TYR A 58 -11.93 2.60 8.07
N VAL A 59 -12.78 2.69 7.04
CA VAL A 59 -12.93 3.93 6.25
C VAL A 59 -13.37 5.10 7.13
N LYS A 60 -14.29 4.88 8.07
CA LYS A 60 -14.74 5.92 9.01
C LYS A 60 -13.59 6.40 9.91
N ALA A 61 -12.87 5.46 10.53
CA ALA A 61 -11.73 5.78 11.40
C ALA A 61 -10.61 6.48 10.62
N ARG A 62 -10.29 5.99 9.42
CA ARG A 62 -9.25 6.54 8.56
C ARG A 62 -9.57 7.98 8.11
N LYS A 63 -10.82 8.25 7.73
CA LYS A 63 -11.26 9.61 7.41
C LYS A 63 -11.11 10.56 8.60
N GLN A 64 -11.33 10.08 9.83
CA GLN A 64 -11.12 10.88 11.04
C GLN A 64 -9.62 11.14 11.32
N GLU A 65 -8.76 10.14 11.12
CA GLU A 65 -7.29 10.30 11.22
C GLU A 65 -6.76 11.34 10.22
N ILE A 66 -7.23 11.29 8.98
CA ILE A 66 -6.85 12.26 7.94
C ILE A 66 -7.32 13.68 8.33
N LYS A 67 -8.59 13.82 8.76
CA LYS A 67 -9.15 15.12 9.18
C LYS A 67 -8.43 15.72 10.39
N SER A 68 -8.03 14.88 11.34
CA SER A 68 -7.25 15.29 12.52
C SER A 68 -5.78 15.60 12.22
N LYS A 69 -5.35 15.48 10.95
CA LYS A 69 -3.97 15.69 10.50
C LYS A 69 -2.96 14.92 11.35
N ARG A 70 -3.37 13.73 11.82
CA ARG A 70 -2.54 12.90 12.68
C ARG A 70 -1.32 12.43 11.90
N ARG A 71 -0.15 12.39 12.55
CA ARG A 71 1.07 11.84 11.94
C ARG A 71 0.84 10.38 11.55
N SER A 72 1.42 9.96 10.42
CA SER A 72 1.19 8.63 9.82
C SER A 72 1.58 7.48 10.73
N ASP A 73 2.65 7.64 11.53
CA ASP A 73 3.14 6.69 12.52
C ASP A 73 2.17 6.45 13.68
N LEU A 74 1.25 7.39 13.93
CA LEU A 74 0.25 7.29 14.97
C LEU A 74 -1.10 6.77 14.46
N CYS A 75 -1.26 6.57 13.15
CA CYS A 75 -2.49 6.07 12.58
C CYS A 75 -2.63 4.57 12.85
N THR A 76 -3.65 4.17 13.61
CA THR A 76 -3.87 2.78 14.02
C THR A 76 -5.05 2.13 13.32
N SER A 77 -5.86 2.89 12.57
CA SER A 77 -7.06 2.38 11.88
C SER A 77 -6.81 1.12 11.05
N ALA A 78 -5.73 1.09 10.24
CA ALA A 78 -5.38 -0.06 9.42
C ALA A 78 -4.96 -1.27 10.28
N ALA A 79 -4.14 -1.04 11.31
CA ALA A 79 -3.71 -2.09 12.24
C ALA A 79 -4.89 -2.71 13.01
N THR A 80 -5.81 -1.88 13.48
CA THR A 80 -7.06 -2.32 14.12
C THR A 80 -7.93 -3.13 13.17
N ALA A 81 -8.05 -2.71 11.91
CA ALA A 81 -8.83 -3.42 10.91
C ALA A 81 -8.21 -4.78 10.55
N TRP A 82 -6.89 -4.84 10.35
CA TRP A 82 -6.15 -6.10 10.17
C TRP A 82 -6.32 -7.03 11.38
N SER A 83 -6.14 -6.52 12.59
CA SER A 83 -6.30 -7.35 13.79
C SER A 83 -7.72 -7.88 13.94
N THR A 84 -8.73 -7.06 13.63
CA THR A 84 -10.14 -7.48 13.66
C THR A 84 -10.40 -8.54 12.59
N TYR A 85 -9.88 -8.36 11.38
CA TYR A 85 -9.95 -9.35 10.30
C TYR A 85 -9.33 -10.70 10.73
N THR A 86 -8.10 -10.69 11.24
CA THR A 86 -7.42 -11.89 11.69
C THR A 86 -8.17 -12.55 12.85
N LEU A 87 -8.58 -11.80 13.88
CA LEU A 87 -9.31 -12.35 15.02
C LEU A 87 -10.64 -13.00 14.62
N ARG A 88 -11.39 -12.38 13.70
CA ARG A 88 -12.73 -12.82 13.31
C ARG A 88 -12.74 -14.02 12.38
N PHE A 89 -11.69 -14.19 11.59
CA PHE A 89 -11.67 -15.16 10.49
C PHE A 89 -10.58 -16.21 10.59
N THR A 90 -9.71 -16.17 11.60
CA THR A 90 -8.70 -17.22 11.82
C THR A 90 -9.34 -18.41 12.55
N PRO A 91 -9.39 -19.61 11.94
CA PRO A 91 -9.85 -20.82 12.60
C PRO A 91 -8.90 -21.22 13.73
N GLY A 92 -9.42 -21.96 14.71
CA GLY A 92 -8.58 -22.54 15.76
C GLY A 92 -7.46 -23.40 15.17
N GLY A 93 -6.20 -23.06 15.47
CA GLY A 93 -5.02 -23.80 15.03
C GLY A 93 -4.26 -23.20 13.85
N THR A 94 -4.71 -22.08 13.27
CA THR A 94 -3.92 -21.32 12.29
C THR A 94 -3.60 -19.91 12.81
N THR A 95 -2.67 -19.23 12.14
CA THR A 95 -2.29 -17.84 12.43
C THR A 95 -2.85 -16.85 11.41
N LEU A 96 -3.51 -17.35 10.36
CA LEU A 96 -4.04 -16.55 9.27
C LEU A 96 -5.45 -17.03 8.86
N PRO A 97 -6.31 -16.10 8.41
CA PRO A 97 -7.60 -16.44 7.83
C PRO A 97 -7.50 -17.32 6.57
N PRO A 98 -8.55 -18.10 6.23
CA PRO A 98 -8.58 -18.94 5.04
C PRO A 98 -8.46 -18.12 3.76
N ALA A 99 -7.87 -18.73 2.71
CA ALA A 99 -7.76 -18.12 1.39
C ALA A 99 -9.12 -17.69 0.81
N ALA A 100 -10.19 -18.44 1.08
CA ALA A 100 -11.55 -18.08 0.67
C ALA A 100 -12.02 -16.73 1.25
N THR A 101 -11.71 -16.45 2.52
CA THR A 101 -12.02 -15.17 3.16
C THR A 101 -11.18 -14.04 2.58
N GLN A 102 -9.90 -14.30 2.28
CA GLN A 102 -9.05 -13.33 1.59
C GLN A 102 -9.60 -13.00 0.19
N ASN A 103 -10.01 -14.01 -0.57
CA ASN A 103 -10.58 -13.82 -1.90
C ASN A 103 -11.87 -13.00 -1.83
N LYS A 104 -12.75 -13.28 -0.86
CA LYS A 104 -13.97 -12.49 -0.66
C LYS A 104 -13.66 -11.03 -0.32
N LEU A 105 -12.63 -10.77 0.49
CA LEU A 105 -12.18 -9.41 0.77
C LEU A 105 -11.69 -8.71 -0.51
N LEU A 106 -10.91 -9.40 -1.35
CA LEU A 106 -10.43 -8.84 -2.62
C LEU A 106 -11.58 -8.54 -3.58
N GLU A 107 -12.58 -9.43 -3.68
CA GLU A 107 -13.81 -9.18 -4.45
C GLU A 107 -14.52 -7.92 -3.98
N LEU A 108 -14.73 -7.74 -2.67
CA LEU A 108 -15.38 -6.53 -2.11
C LEU A 108 -14.58 -5.24 -2.36
N LEU A 109 -13.25 -5.36 -2.46
CA LEU A 109 -12.36 -4.22 -2.70
C LEU A 109 -12.37 -3.81 -4.17
N VAL A 110 -12.32 -4.77 -5.10
CA VAL A 110 -12.04 -4.50 -6.53
C VAL A 110 -13.26 -4.71 -7.43
N THR A 111 -14.08 -5.71 -7.16
CA THR A 111 -15.28 -6.05 -7.95
C THR A 111 -16.48 -5.20 -7.49
N ASP A 112 -17.40 -4.89 -8.40
CA ASP A 112 -18.58 -4.03 -8.20
C ASP A 112 -19.28 -4.29 -6.84
N PRO A 113 -19.36 -3.30 -5.91
CA PRO A 113 -19.20 -1.85 -6.07
C PRO A 113 -17.77 -1.26 -6.00
N ALA A 114 -16.74 -2.09 -5.97
CA ALA A 114 -15.32 -1.71 -5.99
C ALA A 114 -14.98 -0.64 -4.93
N SER A 115 -15.02 -1.01 -3.65
CA SER A 115 -14.90 -0.06 -2.54
C SER A 115 -13.61 0.77 -2.51
N ILE A 116 -12.54 0.35 -3.19
CA ILE A 116 -11.30 1.12 -3.33
C ILE A 116 -11.41 2.32 -4.29
N LEU A 117 -12.50 2.39 -5.06
CA LEU A 117 -12.79 3.49 -5.98
C LEU A 117 -13.64 4.58 -5.28
N PRO A 118 -13.46 5.87 -5.65
CA PRO A 118 -14.41 6.91 -5.28
C PRO A 118 -15.81 6.58 -5.80
N GLN A 119 -16.84 6.76 -4.97
CA GLN A 119 -18.24 6.48 -5.34
C GLN A 119 -18.74 7.34 -6.50
N ASP A 120 -18.15 8.53 -6.65
CA ASP A 120 -18.44 9.53 -7.67
C ASP A 120 -17.27 9.68 -8.67
N LYS A 121 -16.50 8.61 -8.90
CA LYS A 121 -15.38 8.62 -9.86
C LYS A 121 -15.88 9.09 -11.22
N LYS A 122 -15.25 10.16 -11.73
CA LYS A 122 -15.46 10.67 -13.09
C LYS A 122 -14.21 10.43 -13.92
N LEU A 123 -14.36 10.36 -15.24
CA LEU A 123 -13.20 10.29 -16.13
C LEU A 123 -12.27 11.49 -15.92
N GLY A 124 -10.98 11.22 -15.79
CA GLY A 124 -9.93 12.22 -15.55
C GLY A 124 -9.86 12.77 -14.13
N SER A 125 -10.80 12.44 -13.23
CA SER A 125 -10.70 12.88 -11.83
C SER A 125 -9.63 12.11 -11.07
N THR A 126 -8.87 12.79 -10.21
CA THR A 126 -7.76 12.20 -9.46
C THR A 126 -8.16 11.09 -8.47
N MET A 127 -7.33 10.05 -8.37
CA MET A 127 -7.44 8.98 -7.36
C MET A 127 -6.71 9.27 -6.04
N SER A 128 -6.08 10.44 -5.88
CA SER A 128 -5.25 10.78 -4.71
C SER A 128 -5.96 10.56 -3.37
N GLY A 129 -7.23 10.96 -3.27
CA GLY A 129 -8.04 10.77 -2.06
C GLY A 129 -8.27 9.29 -1.73
N ALA A 130 -8.50 8.45 -2.75
CA ALA A 130 -8.63 7.01 -2.58
C ALA A 130 -7.30 6.38 -2.13
N PHE A 131 -6.17 6.79 -2.72
CA PHE A 131 -4.85 6.32 -2.31
C PHE A 131 -4.54 6.66 -0.85
N LEU A 132 -4.88 7.87 -0.39
CA LEU A 132 -4.69 8.29 1.00
C LEU A 132 -5.51 7.45 2.01
N VAL A 133 -6.70 7.03 1.60
CA VAL A 133 -7.58 6.20 2.43
C VAL A 133 -7.14 4.74 2.39
N TRP A 134 -6.81 4.17 1.24
CA TRP A 134 -6.71 2.72 1.09
C TRP A 134 -5.28 2.17 1.09
N SER A 135 -4.27 2.94 0.66
CA SER A 135 -2.91 2.41 0.49
C SER A 135 -2.34 1.84 1.78
N LEU A 136 -2.59 2.48 2.94
CA LEU A 136 -2.12 1.99 4.23
C LEU A 136 -2.74 0.64 4.60
N PHE A 137 -4.06 0.50 4.40
CA PHE A 137 -4.77 -0.75 4.64
C PHE A 137 -4.26 -1.87 3.75
N LEU A 138 -4.21 -1.64 2.44
CA LEU A 138 -3.79 -2.66 1.47
C LEU A 138 -2.33 -3.07 1.68
N ARG A 139 -1.42 -2.11 1.91
CA ARG A 139 -0.01 -2.40 2.25
C ARG A 139 0.12 -3.26 3.50
N LEU A 140 -0.70 -3.01 4.52
CA LEU A 140 -0.65 -3.81 5.74
C LEU A 140 -1.06 -5.26 5.48
N PHE A 141 -2.10 -5.49 4.66
CA PHE A 141 -2.45 -6.84 4.22
C PHE A 141 -1.33 -7.49 3.42
N CYS A 142 -0.67 -6.75 2.52
CA CYS A 142 0.49 -7.25 1.77
C CYS A 142 1.65 -7.66 2.69
N ALA A 143 1.92 -6.88 3.74
CA ALA A 143 3.01 -7.14 4.67
C ALA A 143 2.77 -8.39 5.54
N ASN A 144 1.49 -8.72 5.81
CA ASN A 144 1.13 -9.84 6.69
C ASN A 144 0.62 -11.08 5.93
N SER A 145 0.28 -10.96 4.64
CA SER A 145 -0.12 -12.06 3.78
C SER A 145 0.64 -12.00 2.45
N PRO A 146 1.65 -12.89 2.25
CA PRO A 146 2.49 -12.90 1.05
C PRO A 146 1.72 -13.09 -0.26
N THR A 147 0.56 -13.76 -0.22
CA THR A 147 -0.28 -14.03 -1.39
C THR A 147 -1.22 -12.87 -1.72
N PHE A 148 -1.39 -11.90 -0.81
CA PHE A 148 -2.36 -10.82 -0.96
C PHE A 148 -1.99 -9.88 -2.10
N PHE A 149 -0.72 -9.43 -2.17
CA PHE A 149 -0.31 -8.49 -3.21
C PHE A 149 -0.42 -9.06 -4.63
N PRO A 150 0.10 -10.27 -4.94
CA PRO A 150 -0.08 -10.87 -6.26
C PRO A 150 -1.55 -11.09 -6.62
N ALA A 151 -2.38 -11.52 -5.66
CA ALA A 151 -3.81 -11.75 -5.88
C ALA A 151 -4.57 -10.43 -6.14
N LEU A 152 -4.27 -9.37 -5.37
CA LEU A 152 -4.85 -8.05 -5.57
C LEU A 152 -4.50 -7.49 -6.95
N LEU A 153 -3.21 -7.53 -7.32
CA LEU A 153 -2.77 -7.02 -8.62
C LEU A 153 -3.41 -7.79 -9.77
N ALA A 154 -3.43 -9.12 -9.70
CA ALA A 154 -4.06 -9.95 -10.73
C ALA A 154 -5.56 -9.64 -10.86
N LEU A 155 -6.27 -9.45 -9.75
CA LEU A 155 -7.68 -9.10 -9.78
C LEU A 155 -7.92 -7.71 -10.37
N VAL A 156 -7.10 -6.72 -10.03
CA VAL A 156 -7.18 -5.37 -10.62
C VAL A 156 -6.93 -5.41 -12.13
N VAL A 157 -5.89 -6.11 -12.59
CA VAL A 157 -5.59 -6.26 -14.03
C VAL A 157 -6.71 -6.99 -14.76
N LYS A 158 -7.30 -8.03 -14.15
CA LYS A 158 -8.48 -8.72 -14.69
C LYS A 158 -9.67 -7.77 -14.85
N GLU A 159 -9.98 -7.01 -13.80
CA GLU A 159 -11.15 -6.11 -13.76
C GLU A 159 -11.00 -4.87 -14.66
N ILE A 160 -9.78 -4.43 -14.96
CA ILE A 160 -9.51 -3.43 -16.01
C ILE A 160 -10.01 -3.93 -17.37
N ASN A 161 -9.86 -5.22 -17.64
CA ASN A 161 -10.22 -5.86 -18.91
C ASN A 161 -11.66 -6.40 -18.94
N GLU A 162 -12.42 -6.26 -17.86
CA GLU A 162 -13.81 -6.72 -17.79
C GLU A 162 -14.73 -5.81 -18.63
N ARG A 163 -15.40 -6.39 -19.63
CA ARG A 163 -16.18 -5.67 -20.65
C ARG A 163 -17.44 -5.00 -20.10
N ALA A 164 -18.02 -5.54 -19.05
CA ALA A 164 -19.22 -5.00 -18.43
C ALA A 164 -18.96 -3.76 -17.56
N ARG A 165 -17.70 -3.49 -17.20
CA ARG A 165 -17.31 -2.39 -16.31
C ARG A 165 -17.35 -1.04 -17.04
N CYS A 166 -17.83 0.01 -16.37
CA CYS A 166 -17.80 1.37 -16.91
C CYS A 166 -16.37 1.92 -17.02
N GLU A 167 -16.17 2.85 -17.95
CA GLU A 167 -14.87 3.43 -18.28
C GLU A 167 -14.25 4.18 -17.07
N GLU A 168 -15.07 4.86 -16.27
CA GLU A 168 -14.63 5.55 -15.03
C GLU A 168 -13.97 4.58 -14.04
N HIS A 169 -14.56 3.41 -13.87
CA HIS A 169 -14.04 2.39 -12.96
C HIS A 169 -12.79 1.72 -13.53
N ARG A 170 -12.74 1.47 -14.85
CA ARG A 170 -11.52 0.95 -15.49
C ARG A 170 -10.36 1.93 -15.34
N GLU A 171 -10.61 3.23 -15.52
CA GLU A 171 -9.62 4.27 -15.28
C GLU A 171 -9.07 4.24 -13.86
N GLY A 172 -9.97 4.23 -12.86
CA GLY A 172 -9.58 4.19 -11.47
C GLY A 172 -8.76 2.94 -11.12
N LEU A 173 -9.10 1.78 -11.71
CA LEU A 173 -8.33 0.55 -11.54
C LEU A 173 -6.98 0.59 -12.27
N CYS A 174 -6.90 1.17 -13.46
CA CYS A 174 -5.63 1.43 -14.16
C CYS A 174 -4.72 2.32 -13.31
N GLU A 175 -5.23 3.41 -12.76
CA GLU A 175 -4.48 4.29 -11.86
C GLU A 175 -4.02 3.54 -10.60
N TRP A 176 -4.86 2.67 -10.03
CA TRP A 176 -4.47 1.79 -8.92
C TRP A 176 -3.35 0.81 -9.29
N ALA A 177 -3.42 0.17 -10.45
CA ALA A 177 -2.40 -0.75 -10.93
C ALA A 177 -1.05 -0.04 -11.13
N VAL A 178 -1.06 1.14 -11.75
CA VAL A 178 0.14 2.00 -11.88
C VAL A 178 0.66 2.37 -10.49
N HIS A 179 -0.19 2.85 -9.58
CA HIS A 179 0.22 3.21 -8.21
C HIS A 179 0.88 2.02 -7.48
N MET A 180 0.31 0.83 -7.58
CA MET A 180 0.86 -0.39 -6.97
C MET A 180 2.21 -0.82 -7.57
N LEU A 181 2.40 -0.65 -8.89
CA LEU A 181 3.59 -1.11 -9.61
C LEU A 181 4.74 -0.10 -9.62
N ALA A 182 4.42 1.20 -9.63
CA ALA A 182 5.37 2.28 -9.88
C ALA A 182 5.66 3.15 -8.66
N SER A 183 4.67 3.40 -7.80
CA SER A 183 4.86 4.38 -6.72
C SER A 183 5.90 3.93 -5.69
N ARG A 184 6.55 4.91 -5.06
CA ARG A 184 7.50 4.65 -3.97
C ARG A 184 6.83 4.03 -2.75
N GLU A 185 5.56 4.37 -2.50
CA GLU A 185 4.78 3.86 -1.38
C GLU A 185 4.63 2.33 -1.44
N TRP A 186 4.57 1.73 -2.62
CA TRP A 186 4.36 0.29 -2.76
C TRP A 186 5.65 -0.52 -2.87
N ARG A 187 6.82 0.10 -2.68
CA ARG A 187 8.13 -0.55 -2.80
C ARG A 187 8.26 -1.79 -1.89
N GLU A 188 7.83 -1.67 -0.64
CA GLU A 188 7.91 -2.77 0.34
C GLU A 188 7.03 -3.96 -0.05
N ALA A 189 5.81 -3.70 -0.54
CA ALA A 189 4.89 -4.75 -0.97
C ALA A 189 5.38 -5.50 -2.21
N ARG A 190 6.08 -4.81 -3.13
CA ARG A 190 6.70 -5.44 -4.31
C ARG A 190 7.94 -6.26 -3.96
N GLY A 191 8.71 -5.82 -2.96
CA GLY A 191 9.96 -6.46 -2.54
C GLY A 191 10.92 -6.67 -3.72
N ASN A 192 11.60 -7.82 -3.72
CA ASN A 192 12.55 -8.19 -4.77
C ASN A 192 11.89 -8.58 -6.11
N ALA A 193 10.58 -8.81 -6.11
CA ALA A 193 9.84 -9.20 -7.33
C ALA A 193 9.41 -7.99 -8.17
N ALA A 194 9.69 -6.75 -7.73
CA ALA A 194 9.21 -5.51 -8.35
C ALA A 194 9.41 -5.46 -9.88
N ARG A 195 10.62 -5.80 -10.34
CA ARG A 195 10.96 -5.79 -11.77
C ARG A 195 10.18 -6.87 -12.53
N SER A 196 10.28 -8.12 -12.09
CA SER A 196 9.58 -9.25 -12.73
C SER A 196 8.05 -9.04 -12.77
N MET A 197 7.45 -8.43 -11.75
CA MET A 197 6.03 -8.10 -11.75
C MET A 197 5.66 -7.04 -12.79
N ARG A 198 6.47 -5.98 -12.93
CA ARG A 198 6.26 -4.97 -13.97
C ARG A 198 6.42 -5.56 -15.37
N GLU A 199 7.47 -6.34 -15.60
CA GLU A 199 7.73 -7.00 -16.88
C GLU A 199 6.59 -7.96 -17.26
N LYS A 200 6.06 -8.71 -16.28
CA LYS A 200 4.90 -9.59 -16.49
C LYS A 200 3.66 -8.80 -16.92
N VAL A 201 3.30 -7.74 -16.18
CA VAL A 201 2.11 -6.93 -16.50
C VAL A 201 2.29 -6.21 -17.84
N LEU A 202 3.47 -5.66 -18.12
CA LEU A 202 3.77 -5.06 -19.43
C LEU A 202 3.64 -6.09 -20.55
N GLY A 203 4.18 -7.30 -20.38
CA GLY A 203 4.02 -8.39 -21.34
C GLY A 203 2.55 -8.72 -21.61
N GLU A 204 1.73 -8.87 -20.56
CA GLU A 204 0.29 -9.11 -20.66
C GLU A 204 -0.42 -7.96 -21.43
N CYS A 205 -0.11 -6.71 -21.10
CA CYS A 205 -0.67 -5.54 -21.78
C CYS A 205 -0.33 -5.48 -23.28
N MET A 206 0.86 -5.96 -23.69
CA MET A 206 1.26 -5.99 -25.10
C MET A 206 0.70 -7.19 -25.86
N THR A 207 0.33 -8.28 -25.16
CA THR A 207 -0.32 -9.44 -25.80
C THR A 207 -1.82 -9.21 -26.04
N GLU A 208 -2.48 -8.49 -25.14
CA GLU A 208 -3.90 -8.14 -25.26
C GLU A 208 -4.04 -6.64 -25.51
N LEU A 209 -3.91 -6.23 -26.77
CA LEU A 209 -3.97 -4.82 -27.15
C LEU A 209 -5.38 -4.26 -26.92
N GLY A 210 -5.53 -3.51 -25.84
CA GLY A 210 -6.74 -2.78 -25.49
C GLY A 210 -6.39 -1.38 -24.97
N THR A 211 -7.31 -0.43 -25.11
CA THR A 211 -7.10 0.98 -24.70
C THR A 211 -6.58 1.10 -23.27
N TRP A 212 -7.16 0.32 -22.36
CA TRP A 212 -6.78 0.34 -20.94
C TRP A 212 -5.47 -0.38 -20.65
N ASN A 213 -5.13 -1.42 -21.41
CA ASN A 213 -3.85 -2.10 -21.32
C ASN A 213 -2.71 -1.22 -21.82
N LEU A 214 -2.90 -0.49 -22.94
CA LEU A 214 -1.94 0.50 -23.42
C LEU A 214 -1.75 1.63 -22.41
N ARG A 215 -2.84 2.17 -21.86
CA ARG A 215 -2.79 3.22 -20.82
C ARG A 215 -2.08 2.74 -19.55
N LEU A 216 -2.32 1.50 -19.12
CA LEU A 216 -1.61 0.90 -18.00
C LEU A 216 -0.11 0.77 -18.30
N ALA A 217 0.24 0.26 -19.48
CA ALA A 217 1.63 0.13 -19.89
C ALA A 217 2.35 1.48 -19.93
N GLU A 218 1.74 2.52 -20.50
CA GLU A 218 2.26 3.90 -20.50
C GLU A 218 2.55 4.40 -19.09
N GLY A 219 1.61 4.20 -18.16
CA GLY A 219 1.78 4.63 -16.77
C GLY A 219 2.90 3.89 -16.05
N ILE A 220 3.11 2.60 -16.34
CA ILE A 220 4.23 1.82 -15.80
C ILE A 220 5.54 2.32 -16.39
N VAL A 221 5.63 2.44 -17.72
CA VAL A 221 6.85 2.84 -18.45
C VAL A 221 7.30 4.26 -18.06
N ALA A 222 6.36 5.18 -17.90
CA ALA A 222 6.65 6.55 -17.47
C ALA A 222 7.36 6.62 -16.11
N ALA A 223 7.21 5.60 -15.27
CA ALA A 223 7.79 5.53 -13.93
C ALA A 223 8.99 4.56 -13.81
N LEU A 224 9.44 3.96 -14.91
CA LEU A 224 10.66 3.17 -14.95
C LEU A 224 11.90 4.08 -14.94
N ASP A 225 13.04 3.50 -14.55
CA ASP A 225 14.35 4.15 -14.67
C ASP A 225 14.74 4.28 -16.16
N ASP A 226 15.53 5.29 -16.52
CA ASP A 226 15.78 5.70 -17.91
C ASP A 226 16.19 4.54 -18.84
N GLY A 227 17.06 3.64 -18.38
CA GLY A 227 17.51 2.50 -19.19
C GLY A 227 16.42 1.44 -19.49
N GLU A 228 15.52 1.17 -18.53
CA GLU A 228 14.40 0.26 -18.76
C GLU A 228 13.28 0.96 -19.55
N LYS A 229 13.11 2.25 -19.32
CA LYS A 229 12.10 3.08 -19.97
C LYS A 229 12.27 3.14 -21.48
N ASP A 230 13.49 3.35 -21.98
CA ASP A 230 13.73 3.46 -23.43
C ASP A 230 13.38 2.15 -24.17
N MET A 231 13.80 1.01 -23.61
CA MET A 231 13.50 -0.31 -24.16
C MET A 231 11.99 -0.56 -24.21
N TRP A 232 11.28 -0.34 -23.09
CA TRP A 232 9.84 -0.57 -23.05
C TRP A 232 9.02 0.45 -23.83
N SER A 233 9.50 1.69 -23.95
CA SER A 233 8.87 2.72 -24.80
C SER A 233 8.92 2.31 -26.27
N ALA A 234 10.06 1.83 -26.76
CA ALA A 234 10.19 1.34 -28.13
C ALA A 234 9.25 0.15 -28.42
N ILE A 235 9.09 -0.77 -27.47
CA ILE A 235 8.15 -1.90 -27.59
C ILE A 235 6.69 -1.40 -27.62
N LEU A 236 6.35 -0.46 -26.74
CA LEU A 236 5.01 0.14 -26.67
C LEU A 236 4.67 0.88 -27.99
N ASP A 237 5.60 1.64 -28.55
CA ASP A 237 5.42 2.34 -29.83
C ASP A 237 5.26 1.36 -31.02
N ALA A 238 6.01 0.27 -31.02
CA ALA A 238 5.86 -0.81 -31.99
C ALA A 238 4.48 -1.50 -31.89
N SER A 239 3.96 -1.69 -30.66
CA SER A 239 2.65 -2.31 -30.45
C SER A 239 1.49 -1.46 -31.01
N ARG A 240 1.61 -0.14 -30.97
CA ARG A 240 0.62 0.81 -31.51
C ARG A 240 0.60 0.81 -33.04
N THR A 241 1.78 0.79 -33.64
CA THR A 241 1.95 0.81 -35.10
C THR A 241 1.58 -0.53 -35.74
N GLY A 242 1.81 -1.65 -35.05
CA GLY A 242 1.43 -2.99 -35.51
C GLY A 242 -0.08 -3.27 -35.54
N SER A 243 -0.87 -2.60 -34.69
CA SER A 243 -2.34 -2.75 -34.67
C SER A 243 -3.07 -1.94 -35.74
N GLY A 244 -2.35 -1.12 -36.52
CA GLY A 244 -2.88 -0.19 -37.53
C GLY A 244 -2.69 -0.63 -38.98
N GLY A 245 -2.36 -1.89 -39.25
CA GLY A 245 -2.20 -2.43 -40.60
C GLY A 245 -3.52 -2.70 -41.34
N SER A 246 -4.43 -1.72 -41.40
CA SER A 246 -5.51 -1.70 -42.40
C SER A 246 -5.01 -0.89 -43.59
N ILE A 247 -4.99 -1.56 -44.74
CA ILE A 247 -4.51 -1.09 -46.03
C ILE A 247 -5.22 0.21 -46.42
N VAL A 248 -4.49 1.32 -46.43
CA VAL A 248 -4.64 2.34 -47.47
C VAL A 248 -3.27 2.98 -47.72
N ALA A 249 -2.53 2.38 -48.65
CA ALA A 249 -1.45 3.07 -49.35
C ALA A 249 -2.01 3.64 -50.66
N ASP A 250 -1.53 4.85 -50.97
CA ASP A 250 -1.63 5.62 -52.21
C ASP A 250 -2.96 6.29 -52.56
N VAL A 251 -2.98 7.63 -52.54
CA VAL A 251 -2.53 8.42 -53.70
C VAL A 251 -1.88 9.73 -53.23
N ALA A 252 -0.61 9.90 -53.59
CA ALA A 252 0.08 11.17 -53.60
C ALA A 252 -0.48 12.10 -54.69
N ALA A 253 -0.76 13.36 -54.35
CA ALA A 253 -0.78 14.45 -55.32
C ALA A 253 -0.30 15.75 -54.68
N LYS A 254 0.84 16.22 -55.19
CA LYS A 254 1.45 17.53 -54.95
C LYS A 254 0.46 18.67 -55.23
N SER A 255 0.53 19.73 -54.43
CA SER A 255 0.37 21.11 -54.93
C SER A 255 1.08 22.06 -53.98
N GLU A 256 2.09 22.74 -54.50
CA GLU A 256 2.81 23.85 -53.89
C GLU A 256 2.02 25.17 -54.01
N THR A 257 2.47 26.16 -53.23
CA THR A 257 2.18 27.62 -53.24
C THR A 257 0.84 28.02 -52.59
N LYS A 258 0.76 29.02 -51.71
CA LYS A 258 1.41 30.35 -51.77
C LYS A 258 1.30 31.08 -50.40
N ASP A 259 2.32 31.87 -50.10
CA ASP A 259 2.41 32.83 -48.98
C ASP A 259 1.25 33.83 -48.93
N THR A 260 0.84 34.19 -47.71
CA THR A 260 0.59 35.59 -47.32
C THR A 260 0.74 35.72 -45.80
N GLU A 261 1.64 36.63 -45.44
CA GLU A 261 1.91 37.19 -44.13
C GLU A 261 0.63 37.81 -43.51
N ASP A 262 0.48 37.71 -42.19
CA ASP A 262 -0.07 38.83 -41.42
C ASP A 262 0.38 38.72 -39.95
N GLU A 263 1.13 39.74 -39.56
CA GLU A 263 1.64 40.03 -38.23
C GLU A 263 0.48 40.45 -37.31
N MET A 264 0.50 40.01 -36.05
CA MET A 264 -0.05 40.83 -34.97
C MET A 264 0.62 40.50 -33.64
N GLU A 265 1.55 41.38 -33.25
CA GLU A 265 2.08 41.54 -31.90
C GLU A 265 0.97 41.97 -30.93
N VAL A 266 0.95 41.41 -29.73
CA VAL A 266 0.40 42.07 -28.54
C VAL A 266 1.33 41.84 -27.35
N ASP A 267 2.04 42.91 -27.01
CA ASP A 267 2.67 43.20 -25.72
C ASP A 267 1.68 43.08 -24.55
N LEU A 268 2.17 42.70 -23.36
CA LEU A 268 2.05 43.48 -22.12
C LEU A 268 2.51 42.68 -20.87
N GLN A 269 3.65 43.14 -20.32
CA GLN A 269 3.97 43.43 -18.90
C GLN A 269 3.77 42.30 -17.86
N ALA A 270 4.84 41.74 -17.28
CA ALA A 270 5.74 42.31 -16.26
C ALA A 270 5.08 42.57 -14.90
N GLU A 271 5.33 41.70 -13.92
CA GLU A 271 5.63 42.10 -12.54
C GLU A 271 6.71 41.16 -11.95
N GLU A 272 7.77 41.79 -11.46
CA GLU A 272 8.85 41.23 -10.66
C GLU A 272 8.39 41.04 -9.21
N GLU A 273 8.88 40.00 -8.52
CA GLU A 273 9.31 40.20 -7.14
C GLU A 273 10.46 39.26 -6.75
N SER A 274 11.56 39.90 -6.35
CA SER A 274 12.84 39.41 -5.88
C SER A 274 12.79 38.86 -4.45
N VAL A 275 13.57 37.82 -4.10
CA VAL A 275 14.32 37.77 -2.83
C VAL A 275 15.62 36.95 -3.00
N ALA A 276 16.67 37.48 -2.38
CA ALA A 276 18.10 37.24 -2.54
C ALA A 276 18.68 35.90 -2.00
N GLU A 277 19.71 35.45 -2.72
CA GLU A 277 21.06 35.09 -2.28
C GLU A 277 21.39 35.06 -0.76
N ALA A 278 21.90 33.92 -0.29
CA ALA A 278 23.02 33.85 0.64
C ALA A 278 23.62 32.41 0.70
N VAL A 279 24.78 32.24 0.07
CA VAL A 279 25.78 31.21 0.40
C VAL A 279 26.71 31.80 1.47
N PRO A 280 27.30 30.99 2.36
CA PRO A 280 28.76 31.03 2.40
C PRO A 280 29.40 29.64 2.44
N ALA A 281 30.51 29.57 1.70
CA ALA A 281 31.49 28.50 1.67
C ALA A 281 32.53 28.65 2.80
N GLY A 282 33.21 27.54 3.11
CA GLY A 282 34.48 27.49 3.81
C GLY A 282 34.51 26.43 4.93
N LYS A 283 35.52 25.58 5.10
CA LYS A 283 36.84 25.39 4.47
C LYS A 283 37.31 23.96 4.75
N GLU A 284 38.16 23.45 3.87
CA GLU A 284 39.01 22.27 4.03
C GLU A 284 40.02 22.43 5.19
N GLY A 285 40.56 21.31 5.69
CA GLY A 285 41.70 21.30 6.61
C GLY A 285 41.99 19.99 7.34
N GLU A 286 42.49 18.99 6.60
CA GLU A 286 43.57 18.04 6.93
C GLU A 286 43.80 17.43 8.34
N THR A 287 43.90 16.08 8.29
CA THR A 287 44.85 15.18 8.97
C THR A 287 44.75 14.93 10.49
N LYS A 288 44.51 13.66 10.85
CA LYS A 288 45.51 12.83 11.57
C LYS A 288 45.09 11.36 11.63
N ALA A 289 46.00 10.52 11.16
CA ALA A 289 46.01 9.08 11.40
C ALA A 289 46.19 8.78 12.89
N LEU A 290 45.38 7.85 13.41
CA LEU A 290 45.66 7.13 14.64
C LEU A 290 45.15 5.70 14.50
N THR A 291 46.10 4.82 14.20
CA THR A 291 46.04 3.38 14.40
C THR A 291 45.69 3.06 15.85
N MET A 292 44.58 2.36 16.09
CA MET A 292 44.42 1.48 17.23
C MET A 292 43.82 0.16 16.77
N VAL A 293 44.62 -0.88 16.96
CA VAL A 293 44.27 -2.29 16.93
C VAL A 293 43.49 -2.57 18.20
N GLU A 294 42.24 -3.06 18.11
CA GLU A 294 41.68 -3.92 19.16
C GLU A 294 40.46 -4.75 18.69
N VAL A 295 40.70 -6.06 18.68
CA VAL A 295 39.83 -7.18 19.08
C VAL A 295 38.43 -7.27 18.45
N LYS A 296 38.32 -8.16 17.46
CA LYS A 296 37.05 -8.77 17.04
C LYS A 296 36.46 -9.59 18.20
N GLU A 297 35.44 -9.06 18.88
CA GLU A 297 34.56 -9.87 19.70
C GLU A 297 33.70 -10.76 18.79
N LYS A 298 33.99 -12.07 18.82
CA LYS A 298 33.13 -13.08 18.21
C LYS A 298 31.81 -13.11 18.99
N ILE A 299 30.74 -12.67 18.35
CA ILE A 299 29.37 -12.84 18.83
C ILE A 299 29.13 -14.35 19.02
N ARG A 300 29.14 -14.82 20.28
CA ARG A 300 28.78 -16.20 20.62
C ARG A 300 27.27 -16.34 20.42
N GLY A 301 26.87 -17.20 19.49
CA GLY A 301 25.47 -17.58 19.31
C GLY A 301 24.90 -18.30 20.55
N PRO A 302 23.59 -18.57 20.57
CA PRO A 302 22.91 -19.19 21.70
C PRO A 302 23.56 -20.53 22.08
N GLN A 303 24.14 -20.62 23.27
CA GLN A 303 24.66 -21.88 23.80
C GLN A 303 23.52 -22.64 24.50
N LYS A 304 23.33 -23.89 24.08
CA LYS A 304 22.38 -24.81 24.68
C LYS A 304 22.85 -25.14 26.10
N VAL A 305 22.17 -24.62 27.12
CA VAL A 305 22.42 -24.98 28.52
C VAL A 305 21.90 -26.41 28.73
N VAL A 306 22.82 -27.37 28.78
CA VAL A 306 22.49 -28.77 29.11
C VAL A 306 22.47 -28.88 30.63
N GLY A 307 21.32 -28.57 31.21
CA GLY A 307 21.03 -28.77 32.63
C GLY A 307 19.54 -29.13 32.77
N LEU A 308 19.23 -30.01 33.72
CA LEU A 308 17.85 -30.40 34.03
C LEU A 308 17.08 -29.13 34.42
N TRP A 309 16.21 -28.66 33.53
CA TRP A 309 15.23 -27.63 33.84
C TRP A 309 14.31 -28.15 34.94
N LYS A 310 14.50 -27.65 36.16
CA LYS A 310 13.55 -27.89 37.25
C LYS A 310 12.42 -26.86 37.11
N PRO A 311 11.17 -27.28 36.86
CA PRO A 311 10.06 -26.33 36.80
C PRO A 311 9.88 -25.68 38.18
N LYS A 312 10.01 -24.35 38.23
CA LYS A 312 9.62 -23.57 39.41
C LYS A 312 8.21 -23.04 39.21
N PRO A 313 7.31 -23.16 40.22
CA PRO A 313 5.98 -22.61 40.15
C PRO A 313 6.01 -21.07 40.11
N ILE A 314 5.02 -20.50 39.43
CA ILE A 314 4.78 -19.05 39.39
C ILE A 314 4.48 -18.58 40.83
N GLY A 315 5.26 -17.62 41.31
CA GLY A 315 5.17 -17.07 42.68
C GLY A 315 6.39 -17.34 43.58
N TRP A 316 7.44 -17.99 43.09
CA TRP A 316 8.66 -18.21 43.88
C TRP A 316 9.51 -16.93 43.96
N LEU A 317 9.58 -16.32 45.15
CA LEU A 317 10.56 -15.25 45.44
C LEU A 317 11.89 -15.86 45.90
N PRO A 318 13.04 -15.29 45.50
CA PRO A 318 14.34 -15.71 46.01
C PRO A 318 14.48 -15.43 47.51
N ASP A 319 15.13 -16.35 48.24
CA ASP A 319 15.47 -16.15 49.65
C ASP A 319 16.19 -14.81 49.85
N GLY A 320 15.62 -13.92 50.68
CA GLY A 320 16.14 -12.57 50.98
C GLY A 320 15.28 -11.39 50.49
N TRP A 321 14.12 -11.64 49.88
CA TRP A 321 13.19 -10.57 49.44
C TRP A 321 12.12 -10.19 50.49
N ASP A 322 12.11 -10.80 51.68
CA ASP A 322 11.08 -10.59 52.72
C ASP A 322 11.42 -9.52 53.77
N GLU A 323 12.56 -8.81 53.69
CA GLU A 323 13.02 -7.94 54.78
C GLU A 323 12.68 -6.43 54.69
N ASP A 324 11.84 -5.98 53.74
CA ASP A 324 11.45 -4.55 53.65
C ASP A 324 10.01 -4.26 54.14
N ALA A 325 9.53 -5.01 55.13
CA ALA A 325 8.28 -4.72 55.83
C ALA A 325 8.47 -4.65 57.34
N GLN A 326 9.18 -3.62 57.82
CA GLN A 326 9.05 -3.07 59.17
C GLN A 326 9.40 -1.58 59.20
#